data_AF-A0A1B1LY29-F1
#
_entry.id   AF-A0A1B1LY29-F1
#
_cell.length_a   1.000
_cell.length_b   1.000
_cell.length_c   1.000
_cell.angle_alpha   90.00
_cell.angle_beta   90.00
_cell.angle_gamma   90.00
#
_symmetry.space_group_name_H-M   'P 1'
#
loop_
_entity.id
_entity.type
_entity.pdbx_description
1 polymer ?
#
loop_
_entity_poly.entity_id
_entity_poly.type
_entity_poly.pdbx_seq_one_letter_code
_entity_poly.pdbx_strand_id
1 'polypeptide(L)'
;DQCDTINLGQVTEQEKKTVEQASVQAQDAAKPEANLEEQKKEELQKAQTAKAKSATAATAAETAKKNAESAGKGLDVAKEAIKKAETAAAEAKNQADIAEKAANAAKDAAAAEKEDKLNDVKSQVKIAEGALTSAEKKKTEAEIAVEIVKAVVAKEEAQKASDEAHKAYEKAQKAFKTTKTVEKLKDKADTAAKKAKGEADKAETAAREANSAEDLRVAKDKATAAEEAAKEAKKEQVKAEIAAEVAKAKVAKEEAEEAQKKAEEAKKIVDKIAKDSEVPEAQKAAEFATETVKKATTAATEAGKNAQEAEKSPEEAATSDAVKGKADAAEKAAGEAKKAMIETEIAIEVAKAEVIYAEVKKTAQEAEKDATEAKEQAEKAKAAAEEAKTHGEKAEKVGESTKAHSDEAQQENKNAKDASEEAENRAVDALEEAYAVEAHLARTKNAAESAKSATDMSELEKAKEEAIDAANIAHQKWLKATQAATIAKEKKEAAKVAAEKAQKEATAAKLKAAKAEAKKAETEAVKAAVEARAAAEEAKQEAAKVGASKEPQETKNKANVEAEATGNEAKKAEDAAEEAKEAAKKANEATDANVARSEADKAIAAAKKAKKAREKAAYGLLKTKNQY
;
A
#
# COMPACT_ATOMS: atom_id res chain seq x y z
N ASP A 1 -100.52 75.25 76.30
CA ASP A 1 -99.24 75.38 77.02
C ASP A 1 -98.10 75.26 76.02
N GLN A 2 -97.35 76.27 75.59
CA GLN A 2 -97.20 77.71 75.84
C GLN A 2 -96.75 78.29 74.46
N CYS A 3 -97.47 79.25 73.86
CA CYS A 3 -97.22 80.71 73.92
C CYS A 3 -95.85 81.12 73.29
N ASP A 4 -95.69 82.13 72.43
CA ASP A 4 -96.58 83.18 71.90
C ASP A 4 -95.86 84.00 70.79
N THR A 5 -96.67 84.65 69.93
CA THR A 5 -96.52 85.97 69.23
C THR A 5 -95.36 86.23 68.25
N ILE A 6 -95.54 86.51 66.94
CA ILE A 6 -96.25 87.57 66.17
C ILE A 6 -95.62 88.98 66.24
N ASN A 7 -95.06 89.45 65.11
CA ASN A 7 -95.42 90.68 64.35
C ASN A 7 -94.40 90.89 63.20
N LEU A 8 -94.61 91.63 62.09
CA LEU A 8 -95.69 92.01 61.15
C LEU A 8 -95.11 93.22 60.37
N GLY A 9 -95.27 93.26 59.04
CA GLY A 9 -94.93 94.40 58.15
C GLY A 9 -93.65 94.15 57.36
N GLN A 10 -93.61 94.11 56.02
CA GLN A 10 -94.34 94.78 54.93
C GLN A 10 -94.04 93.95 53.65
N VAL A 11 -94.79 93.86 52.55
CA VAL A 11 -96.04 94.40 52.02
C VAL A 11 -96.41 93.45 50.88
N THR A 12 -97.68 93.06 50.79
CA THR A 12 -98.28 92.37 49.66
C THR A 12 -98.80 93.39 48.65
N GLU A 13 -98.38 93.27 47.39
CA GLU A 13 -99.02 93.92 46.24
C GLU A 13 -99.94 92.88 45.56
N GLN A 14 -101.00 92.51 46.28
CA GLN A 14 -102.10 91.74 45.73
C GLN A 14 -103.36 92.55 46.02
N GLU A 15 -103.78 93.36 45.06
CA GLU A 15 -105.19 93.71 44.77
C GLU A 15 -105.33 94.83 43.72
N LYS A 16 -105.06 94.47 42.47
CA LYS A 16 -105.87 94.91 41.32
C LYS A 16 -105.77 93.81 40.27
N LYS A 17 -106.60 92.75 40.36
CA LYS A 17 -107.92 92.64 39.68
C LYS A 17 -107.79 93.12 38.22
N THR A 18 -107.97 92.26 37.22
CA THR A 18 -109.21 91.51 36.93
C THR A 18 -108.82 90.23 36.16
N VAL A 19 -108.99 89.01 36.68
CA VAL A 19 -110.22 88.20 36.74
C VAL A 19 -110.78 87.85 35.34
N GLU A 20 -110.30 86.72 34.83
CA GLU A 20 -111.04 85.54 34.34
C GLU A 20 -110.05 84.37 34.59
N GLN A 21 -110.05 83.59 35.69
CA GLN A 21 -111.12 82.73 36.24
C GLN A 21 -111.97 82.10 35.13
N ALA A 22 -112.09 80.79 34.98
CA ALA A 22 -111.59 79.63 35.69
C ALA A 22 -111.97 78.40 34.85
N SER A 23 -111.42 77.23 35.18
CA SER A 23 -111.96 75.90 34.85
C SER A 23 -111.69 75.33 33.45
N VAL A 24 -110.56 74.64 33.28
CA VAL A 24 -110.57 73.20 32.96
C VAL A 24 -109.40 72.53 33.69
N GLN A 25 -109.72 71.67 34.65
CA GLN A 25 -108.83 70.67 35.21
C GLN A 25 -108.59 69.54 34.21
N ALA A 26 -107.36 69.03 34.24
CA ALA A 26 -106.90 67.71 33.79
C ALA A 26 -106.35 67.58 32.35
N GLN A 27 -105.19 66.91 32.31
CA GLN A 27 -104.46 66.32 31.18
C GLN A 27 -103.45 67.21 30.44
N ASP A 28 -102.20 67.18 30.92
CA ASP A 28 -101.02 67.24 30.05
C ASP A 28 -100.13 66.03 30.36
N ALA A 29 -100.44 64.93 29.69
CA ALA A 29 -99.62 63.74 29.64
C ALA A 29 -98.57 63.95 28.54
N ALA A 30 -97.33 64.28 28.93
CA ALA A 30 -96.19 64.10 28.05
C ALA A 30 -96.00 62.59 27.75
N LYS A 31 -96.05 62.26 26.46
CA LYS A 31 -96.02 60.93 25.84
C LYS A 31 -94.83 60.05 26.28
N PRO A 32 -95.02 58.72 26.45
CA PRO A 32 -93.95 57.72 26.63
C PRO A 32 -93.10 57.43 25.37
N GLU A 33 -93.44 57.99 24.20
CA GLU A 33 -92.83 57.64 22.91
C GLU A 33 -91.39 58.17 22.68
N ALA A 34 -91.03 59.36 23.21
CA ALA A 34 -89.72 59.98 22.97
C ALA A 34 -88.55 59.26 23.67
N ASN A 35 -88.82 58.62 24.82
CA ASN A 35 -87.82 57.84 25.58
C ASN A 35 -87.55 56.46 24.94
N LEU A 36 -88.49 55.94 24.15
CA LEU A 36 -88.39 54.61 23.54
C LEU A 36 -87.50 54.62 22.28
N GLU A 37 -87.57 55.67 21.47
CA GLU A 37 -86.84 55.81 20.21
C GLU A 37 -85.33 56.06 20.45
N GLU A 38 -85.00 56.85 21.46
CA GLU A 38 -83.62 57.08 21.89
C GLU A 38 -82.97 55.81 22.45
N GLN A 39 -83.71 55.02 23.24
CA GLN A 39 -83.26 53.70 23.71
C GLN A 39 -83.05 52.70 22.56
N LYS A 40 -83.94 52.67 21.55
CA LYS A 40 -83.75 51.82 20.35
C LYS A 40 -82.47 52.18 19.59
N LYS A 41 -82.16 53.47 19.48
CA LYS A 41 -80.97 53.97 18.79
C LYS A 41 -79.68 53.62 19.52
N GLU A 42 -79.66 53.75 20.85
CA GLU A 42 -78.52 53.36 21.69
C GLU A 42 -78.25 51.85 21.58
N GLU A 43 -79.29 51.02 21.70
CA GLU A 43 -79.20 49.56 21.56
C GLU A 43 -78.74 49.14 20.15
N LEU A 44 -79.26 49.78 19.09
CA LEU A 44 -78.80 49.54 17.73
C LEU A 44 -77.31 49.88 17.53
N GLN A 45 -76.83 50.94 18.16
CA GLN A 45 -75.42 51.31 18.13
C GLN A 45 -74.54 50.28 18.85
N LYS A 46 -75.01 49.66 19.93
CA LYS A 46 -74.32 48.53 20.60
C LYS A 46 -74.20 47.33 19.67
N ALA A 47 -75.28 46.94 18.98
CA ALA A 47 -75.24 45.84 18.01
C ALA A 47 -74.31 46.13 16.82
N GLN A 48 -74.31 47.35 16.29
CA GLN A 48 -73.37 47.75 15.22
C GLN A 48 -71.91 47.74 15.70
N THR A 49 -71.66 48.16 16.93
CA THR A 49 -70.33 48.10 17.55
C THR A 49 -69.88 46.65 17.72
N ALA A 50 -70.78 45.77 18.16
CA ALA A 50 -70.50 44.33 18.30
C ALA A 50 -70.21 43.65 16.95
N LYS A 51 -70.95 44.01 15.89
CA LYS A 51 -70.66 43.59 14.51
C LYS A 51 -69.26 44.04 14.05
N ALA A 52 -68.92 45.31 14.21
CA ALA A 52 -67.62 45.83 13.75
C ALA A 52 -66.43 45.19 14.51
N LYS A 53 -66.56 45.05 15.83
CA LYS A 53 -65.51 44.45 16.67
C LYS A 53 -65.35 42.94 16.43
N SER A 54 -66.43 42.20 16.22
CA SER A 54 -66.38 40.76 15.91
C SER A 54 -65.76 40.49 14.54
N ALA A 55 -66.06 41.30 13.52
CA ALA A 55 -65.39 41.23 12.22
C ALA A 55 -63.87 41.51 12.32
N THR A 56 -63.49 42.46 13.17
CA THR A 56 -62.07 42.74 13.47
C THR A 56 -61.41 41.55 14.17
N ALA A 57 -62.10 40.92 15.12
CA ALA A 57 -61.62 39.73 15.82
C ALA A 57 -61.42 38.53 14.87
N ALA A 58 -62.37 38.28 13.97
CA ALA A 58 -62.26 37.25 12.94
C ALA A 58 -61.08 37.48 12.00
N THR A 59 -60.84 38.73 11.58
CA THR A 59 -59.70 39.09 10.71
C THR A 59 -58.35 38.87 11.41
N ALA A 60 -58.26 39.21 12.69
CA ALA A 60 -57.08 38.95 13.51
C ALA A 60 -56.84 37.44 13.68
N ALA A 61 -57.88 36.65 13.91
CA ALA A 61 -57.78 35.20 14.01
C ALA A 61 -57.29 34.54 12.70
N GLU A 62 -57.79 34.99 11.55
CA GLU A 62 -57.31 34.52 10.23
C GLU A 62 -55.85 34.91 9.96
N THR A 63 -55.43 36.09 10.44
CA THR A 63 -54.02 36.51 10.37
C THR A 63 -53.14 35.62 11.24
N ALA A 64 -53.59 35.32 12.46
CA ALA A 64 -52.90 34.39 13.36
C ALA A 64 -52.74 33.01 12.70
N LYS A 65 -53.81 32.42 12.17
CA LYS A 65 -53.75 31.16 11.40
C LYS A 65 -52.67 31.17 10.32
N LYS A 66 -52.62 32.20 9.46
CA LYS A 66 -51.60 32.30 8.39
C LYS A 66 -50.17 32.37 8.95
N ASN A 67 -49.99 33.05 10.08
CA ASN A 67 -48.70 33.12 10.76
C ASN A 67 -48.29 31.76 11.34
N ALA A 68 -49.22 30.99 11.90
CA ALA A 68 -48.98 29.62 12.36
C ALA A 68 -48.58 28.70 11.19
N GLU A 69 -49.34 28.72 10.09
CA GLU A 69 -49.04 27.95 8.89
C GLU A 69 -47.66 28.27 8.33
N SER A 70 -47.30 29.55 8.29
CA SER A 70 -45.98 30.00 7.81
C SER A 70 -44.84 29.57 8.73
N ALA A 71 -45.02 29.72 10.05
CA ALA A 71 -43.97 29.42 11.03
C ALA A 71 -43.72 27.91 11.17
N GLY A 72 -44.78 27.09 11.15
CA GLY A 72 -44.68 25.63 11.32
C GLY A 72 -44.62 24.85 10.00
N LYS A 73 -44.41 25.52 8.87
CA LYS A 73 -44.46 24.90 7.54
C LYS A 73 -43.46 23.75 7.44
N GLY A 74 -43.97 22.54 7.17
CA GLY A 74 -43.15 21.35 6.97
C GLY A 74 -42.63 20.69 8.25
N LEU A 75 -43.03 21.17 9.43
CA LEU A 75 -42.69 20.59 10.72
C LEU A 75 -43.87 19.79 11.27
N ASP A 76 -43.69 18.46 11.36
CA ASP A 76 -44.72 17.55 11.87
C ASP A 76 -45.14 17.90 13.30
N VAL A 77 -44.18 18.35 14.10
CA VAL A 77 -44.37 18.78 15.50
C VAL A 77 -45.29 20.00 15.63
N ALA A 78 -45.43 20.83 14.59
CA ALA A 78 -46.27 22.04 14.63
C ALA A 78 -47.73 21.79 14.16
N LYS A 79 -48.02 20.64 13.55
CA LYS A 79 -49.32 20.36 12.89
C LYS A 79 -50.53 20.50 13.80
N GLU A 80 -50.43 20.02 15.03
CA GLU A 80 -51.55 20.09 15.99
C GLU A 80 -51.90 21.54 16.36
N ALA A 81 -50.89 22.38 16.57
CA ALA A 81 -51.09 23.79 16.92
C ALA A 81 -51.61 24.59 15.71
N ILE A 82 -51.12 24.32 14.50
CA ILE A 82 -51.66 24.91 13.26
C ILE A 82 -53.15 24.58 13.13
N LYS A 83 -53.54 23.32 13.31
CA LYS A 83 -54.94 22.90 13.23
C LYS A 83 -55.84 23.58 14.27
N LYS A 84 -55.31 23.83 15.47
CA LYS A 84 -56.01 24.62 16.50
C LYS A 84 -56.22 26.07 16.06
N ALA A 85 -55.20 26.70 15.48
CA ALA A 85 -55.31 28.06 14.92
C ALA A 85 -56.35 28.12 13.78
N GLU A 86 -56.36 27.13 12.89
CA GLU A 86 -57.34 27.00 11.80
C GLU A 86 -58.77 26.90 12.34
N THR A 87 -58.97 26.03 13.33
CA THR A 87 -60.30 25.81 13.95
C THR A 87 -60.79 27.07 14.65
N ALA A 88 -59.92 27.72 15.44
CA ALA A 88 -60.27 28.96 16.14
C ALA A 88 -60.58 30.11 15.18
N ALA A 89 -59.83 30.24 14.07
CA ALA A 89 -60.12 31.25 13.03
C ALA A 89 -61.48 31.01 12.34
N ALA A 90 -61.80 29.76 12.01
CA ALA A 90 -63.09 29.40 11.44
C ALA A 90 -64.26 29.70 12.41
N GLU A 91 -64.09 29.38 13.69
CA GLU A 91 -65.08 29.66 14.72
C GLU A 91 -65.25 31.16 14.99
N ALA A 92 -64.16 31.94 15.00
CA ALA A 92 -64.23 33.40 15.12
C ALA A 92 -65.00 34.03 13.95
N LYS A 93 -64.79 33.53 12.73
CA LYS A 93 -65.54 33.95 11.54
C LYS A 93 -67.03 33.63 11.66
N ASN A 94 -67.37 32.41 12.10
CA ASN A 94 -68.76 32.03 12.34
C ASN A 94 -69.45 32.95 13.36
N GLN A 95 -68.74 33.36 14.42
CA GLN A 95 -69.27 34.29 15.43
C GLN A 95 -69.43 35.71 14.88
N ALA A 96 -68.51 36.19 14.03
CA ALA A 96 -68.67 37.46 13.34
C ALA A 96 -69.92 37.46 12.43
N ASP A 97 -70.17 36.37 11.71
CA ASP A 97 -71.36 36.20 10.87
C ASP A 97 -72.66 36.21 11.71
N ILE A 98 -72.63 35.63 12.92
CA ILE A 98 -73.76 35.67 13.87
C ILE A 98 -73.99 37.10 14.38
N ALA A 99 -72.94 37.82 14.78
CA ALA A 99 -73.04 39.20 15.23
C ALA A 99 -73.56 40.12 14.12
N GLU A 100 -73.14 39.89 12.86
CA GLU A 100 -73.67 40.59 11.70
C GLU A 100 -75.16 40.34 11.49
N LYS A 101 -75.59 39.07 11.51
CA LYS A 101 -77.02 38.71 11.37
C LYS A 101 -77.87 39.33 12.48
N ALA A 102 -77.40 39.27 13.72
CA ALA A 102 -78.09 39.86 14.86
C ALA A 102 -78.17 41.40 14.77
N ALA A 103 -77.09 42.07 14.34
CA ALA A 103 -77.10 43.52 14.15
C ALA A 103 -78.04 43.97 13.01
N ASN A 104 -78.12 43.20 11.93
CA ASN A 104 -79.08 43.46 10.85
C ASN A 104 -80.52 43.22 11.33
N ALA A 105 -80.78 42.14 12.07
CA ALA A 105 -82.09 41.87 12.66
C ALA A 105 -82.52 42.95 13.68
N ALA A 106 -81.58 43.46 14.49
CA ALA A 106 -81.83 44.59 15.39
C ALA A 106 -82.22 45.87 14.62
N LYS A 107 -81.58 46.10 13.46
CA LYS A 107 -81.90 47.23 12.57
C LYS A 107 -83.31 47.10 11.98
N ASP A 108 -83.67 45.91 11.51
CA ASP A 108 -84.98 45.63 10.93
C ASP A 108 -86.10 45.70 11.99
N ALA A 109 -85.82 45.24 13.22
CA ALA A 109 -86.73 45.35 14.36
C ALA A 109 -86.93 46.81 14.81
N ALA A 110 -85.87 47.62 14.78
CA ALA A 110 -85.93 49.04 15.13
C ALA A 110 -86.73 49.88 14.10
N ALA A 111 -86.72 49.48 12.82
CA ALA A 111 -87.39 50.20 11.73
C ALA A 111 -88.92 49.97 11.63
N ALA A 112 -89.51 49.08 12.44
CA ALA A 112 -90.93 48.73 12.36
C ALA A 112 -91.79 49.44 13.43
N GLU A 113 -92.91 50.04 13.01
CA GLU A 113 -93.78 50.97 13.79
C GLU A 113 -94.65 50.33 14.91
N LYS A 114 -94.18 49.31 15.65
CA LYS A 114 -94.92 48.70 16.79
C LYS A 114 -94.19 48.83 18.13
N GLU A 115 -94.95 49.11 19.18
CA GLU A 115 -94.48 49.46 20.55
C GLU A 115 -93.73 48.31 21.27
N ASP A 116 -94.05 47.04 20.99
CA ASP A 116 -93.44 45.84 21.62
C ASP A 116 -92.03 45.46 21.14
N LYS A 117 -91.46 46.16 20.16
CA LYS A 117 -90.23 45.73 19.47
C LYS A 117 -88.90 46.12 20.15
N LEU A 118 -88.91 46.95 21.19
CA LEU A 118 -87.68 47.26 21.94
C LEU A 118 -87.07 46.00 22.59
N ASN A 119 -87.91 45.06 23.03
CA ASN A 119 -87.45 43.80 23.61
C ASN A 119 -86.78 42.89 22.56
N ASP A 120 -87.26 42.93 21.32
CA ASP A 120 -86.66 42.19 20.20
C ASP A 120 -85.29 42.78 19.84
N VAL A 121 -85.18 44.12 19.74
CA VAL A 121 -83.89 44.82 19.56
C VAL A 121 -82.91 44.45 20.68
N LYS A 122 -83.31 44.51 21.96
CA LYS A 122 -82.46 44.14 23.11
C LYS A 122 -82.05 42.66 23.07
N SER A 123 -82.93 41.77 22.61
CA SER A 123 -82.62 40.36 22.45
C SER A 123 -81.54 40.14 21.38
N GLN A 124 -81.67 40.81 20.24
CA GLN A 124 -80.67 40.76 19.16
C GLN A 124 -79.35 41.41 19.57
N VAL A 125 -79.36 42.48 20.35
CA VAL A 125 -78.15 43.10 20.91
C VAL A 125 -77.40 42.11 21.80
N LYS A 126 -78.10 41.40 22.70
CA LYS A 126 -77.48 40.36 23.53
C LYS A 126 -76.86 39.24 22.70
N ILE A 127 -77.50 38.83 21.60
CA ILE A 127 -76.93 37.84 20.66
C ILE A 127 -75.67 38.40 20.02
N ALA A 128 -75.67 39.65 19.56
CA ALA A 128 -74.52 40.30 18.94
C ALA A 128 -73.35 40.47 19.93
N GLU A 129 -73.60 40.86 21.17
CA GLU A 129 -72.60 41.01 22.23
C GLU A 129 -72.04 39.65 22.71
N GLY A 130 -72.89 38.62 22.79
CA GLY A 130 -72.46 37.25 23.08
C GLY A 130 -71.58 36.66 21.97
N ALA A 131 -71.93 36.95 20.72
CA ALA A 131 -71.13 36.58 19.55
C ALA A 131 -69.80 37.34 19.49
N LEU A 132 -69.78 38.63 19.82
CA LEU A 132 -68.54 39.40 19.99
C LEU A 132 -67.63 38.76 21.04
N THR A 133 -68.16 38.47 22.23
CA THR A 133 -67.37 37.87 23.32
C THR A 133 -66.77 36.52 22.89
N SER A 134 -67.53 35.74 22.13
CA SER A 134 -67.08 34.44 21.61
C SER A 134 -66.03 34.61 20.50
N ALA A 135 -66.20 35.59 19.60
CA ALA A 135 -65.22 35.94 18.57
C ALA A 135 -63.88 36.42 19.17
N GLU A 136 -63.91 37.23 20.24
CA GLU A 136 -62.71 37.70 20.94
C GLU A 136 -61.96 36.57 21.66
N LYS A 137 -62.69 35.62 22.27
CA LYS A 137 -62.09 34.40 22.83
C LYS A 137 -61.42 33.57 21.75
N LYS A 138 -62.08 33.35 20.61
CA LYS A 138 -61.53 32.57 19.49
C LYS A 138 -60.36 33.25 18.80
N LYS A 139 -60.37 34.58 18.70
CA LYS A 139 -59.18 35.36 18.32
C LYS A 139 -58.00 35.05 19.26
N THR A 140 -58.25 35.07 20.57
CA THR A 140 -57.21 34.80 21.57
C THR A 140 -56.68 33.38 21.43
N GLU A 141 -57.55 32.38 21.27
CA GLU A 141 -57.15 30.99 21.02
C GLU A 141 -56.30 30.83 19.75
N ALA A 142 -56.65 31.54 18.66
CA ALA A 142 -55.88 31.52 17.42
C ALA A 142 -54.49 32.17 17.61
N GLU A 143 -54.39 33.30 18.32
CA GLU A 143 -53.11 33.95 18.63
C GLU A 143 -52.23 33.09 19.56
N ILE A 144 -52.82 32.40 20.54
CA ILE A 144 -52.12 31.44 21.41
C ILE A 144 -51.52 30.31 20.57
N ALA A 145 -52.29 29.74 19.65
CA ALA A 145 -51.86 28.64 18.82
C ALA A 145 -50.64 28.99 17.94
N VAL A 146 -50.52 30.25 17.48
CA VAL A 146 -49.33 30.75 16.77
C VAL A 146 -48.08 30.72 17.66
N GLU A 147 -48.20 31.18 18.90
CA GLU A 147 -47.06 31.22 19.82
C GLU A 147 -46.62 29.80 20.22
N ILE A 148 -47.55 28.85 20.32
CA ILE A 148 -47.21 27.41 20.44
C ILE A 148 -46.40 26.95 19.23
N VAL A 149 -46.81 27.30 18.01
CA VAL A 149 -46.07 26.91 16.81
C VAL A 149 -44.64 27.46 16.85
N LYS A 150 -44.45 28.75 17.16
CA LYS A 150 -43.11 29.35 17.27
C LYS A 150 -42.25 28.67 18.34
N ALA A 151 -42.82 28.37 19.50
CA ALA A 151 -42.11 27.68 20.58
C ALA A 151 -41.65 26.27 20.16
N VAL A 152 -42.53 25.49 19.52
CA VAL A 152 -42.22 24.13 19.08
C VAL A 152 -41.21 24.13 17.93
N VAL A 153 -41.27 25.11 17.02
CA VAL A 153 -40.25 25.31 15.97
C VAL A 153 -38.88 25.59 16.59
N ALA A 154 -38.81 26.51 17.56
CA ALA A 154 -37.56 26.85 18.25
C ALA A 154 -36.96 25.63 18.98
N LYS A 155 -37.80 24.77 19.57
CA LYS A 155 -37.39 23.51 20.23
C LYS A 155 -36.72 22.55 19.24
N GLU A 156 -37.34 22.36 18.08
CA GLU A 156 -36.84 21.43 17.06
C GLU A 156 -35.51 21.94 16.46
N GLU A 157 -35.42 23.22 16.14
CA GLU A 157 -34.18 23.83 15.65
C GLU A 157 -33.04 23.71 16.67
N ALA A 158 -33.33 23.90 17.96
CA ALA A 158 -32.34 23.72 19.02
C ALA A 158 -31.88 22.27 19.19
N GLN A 159 -32.80 21.30 19.10
CA GLN A 159 -32.45 19.89 19.17
C GLN A 159 -31.58 19.49 17.98
N LYS A 160 -31.94 19.90 16.77
CA LYS A 160 -31.14 19.68 15.56
C LYS A 160 -29.74 20.28 15.70
N ALA A 161 -29.63 21.48 16.26
CA ALA A 161 -28.34 22.12 16.52
C ALA A 161 -27.46 21.31 17.49
N SER A 162 -28.05 20.75 18.56
CA SER A 162 -27.33 19.84 19.48
C SER A 162 -26.84 18.59 18.75
N ASP A 163 -27.71 17.95 17.98
CA ASP A 163 -27.40 16.68 17.30
C ASP A 163 -26.30 16.86 16.24
N GLU A 164 -26.32 17.98 15.51
CA GLU A 164 -25.30 18.34 14.52
C GLU A 164 -23.94 18.66 15.19
N ALA A 165 -23.94 19.38 16.31
CA ALA A 165 -22.73 19.61 17.12
C ALA A 165 -22.13 18.30 17.67
N HIS A 166 -22.98 17.37 18.10
CA HIS A 166 -22.56 16.04 18.55
C HIS A 166 -21.91 15.22 17.43
N LYS A 167 -22.51 15.22 16.24
CA LYS A 167 -21.94 14.56 15.04
C LYS A 167 -20.60 15.17 14.66
N ALA A 168 -20.46 16.49 14.74
CA ALA A 168 -19.19 17.18 14.48
C ALA A 168 -18.11 16.76 15.47
N TYR A 169 -18.46 16.66 16.77
CA TYR A 169 -17.55 16.17 17.80
C TYR A 169 -17.09 14.73 17.55
N GLU A 170 -17.99 13.81 17.21
CA GLU A 170 -17.60 12.42 16.93
C GLU A 170 -16.65 12.31 15.73
N LYS A 171 -16.87 13.11 14.68
CA LYS A 171 -15.95 13.18 13.53
C LYS A 171 -14.57 13.67 13.95
N ALA A 172 -14.49 14.73 14.76
CA ALA A 172 -13.23 15.25 15.26
C ALA A 172 -12.50 14.27 16.19
N GLN A 173 -13.24 13.54 17.04
CA GLN A 173 -12.68 12.56 17.97
C GLN A 173 -12.06 11.36 17.24
N LYS A 174 -12.67 10.90 16.13
CA LYS A 174 -12.12 9.83 15.31
C LYS A 174 -10.81 10.25 14.60
N ALA A 175 -10.67 11.53 14.29
CA ALA A 175 -9.51 12.06 13.56
C ALA A 175 -8.33 12.40 14.49
N PHE A 176 -8.56 12.80 15.75
CA PHE A 176 -7.50 13.20 16.68
C PHE A 176 -7.84 12.79 18.11
N LYS A 177 -6.83 12.43 18.92
CA LYS A 177 -6.93 12.42 20.39
C LYS A 177 -7.14 13.86 20.88
N THR A 178 -8.34 14.38 20.71
CA THR A 178 -8.94 15.67 21.12
C THR A 178 -8.02 16.82 21.50
N THR A 179 -8.19 17.96 20.81
CA THR A 179 -7.88 19.26 21.41
C THR A 179 -9.01 19.63 22.38
N LYS A 180 -8.66 20.03 23.62
CA LYS A 180 -9.62 20.48 24.67
C LYS A 180 -10.60 21.58 24.20
N THR A 181 -10.31 22.21 23.07
CA THR A 181 -11.12 23.28 22.46
C THR A 181 -12.39 22.74 21.79
N VAL A 182 -12.33 21.61 21.06
CA VAL A 182 -13.50 21.03 20.38
C VAL A 182 -14.50 20.51 21.41
N GLU A 183 -14.00 19.86 22.47
CA GLU A 183 -14.82 19.39 23.60
C GLU A 183 -15.55 20.54 24.31
N LYS A 184 -14.83 21.63 24.64
CA LYS A 184 -15.44 22.82 25.24
C LYS A 184 -16.51 23.48 24.37
N LEU A 185 -16.34 23.49 23.05
CA LEU A 185 -17.32 24.07 22.13
C LEU A 185 -18.56 23.18 21.98
N LYS A 186 -18.37 21.86 21.99
CA LYS A 186 -19.47 20.89 22.05
C LYS A 186 -20.29 21.08 23.32
N ASP A 187 -19.65 21.15 24.49
CA ASP A 187 -20.35 21.35 25.77
C ASP A 187 -21.15 22.65 25.79
N LYS A 188 -20.63 23.71 25.15
CA LYS A 188 -21.34 24.98 24.98
C LYS A 188 -22.54 24.86 24.04
N ALA A 189 -22.39 24.16 22.91
CA ALA A 189 -23.50 23.90 21.99
C ALA A 189 -24.60 23.07 22.67
N ASP A 190 -24.24 22.02 23.41
CA ASP A 190 -25.18 21.19 24.19
C ASP A 190 -25.86 22.00 25.30
N THR A 191 -25.13 22.88 25.97
CA THR A 191 -25.69 23.75 27.01
C THR A 191 -26.69 24.75 26.42
N ALA A 192 -26.34 25.38 25.28
CA ALA A 192 -27.21 26.31 24.58
C ALA A 192 -28.47 25.60 24.04
N ALA A 193 -28.33 24.39 23.48
CA ALA A 193 -29.45 23.58 23.04
C ALA A 193 -30.38 23.16 24.19
N LYS A 194 -29.83 22.74 25.34
CA LYS A 194 -30.62 22.43 26.55
C LYS A 194 -31.37 23.66 27.06
N LYS A 195 -30.74 24.84 27.05
CA LYS A 195 -31.37 26.11 27.42
C LYS A 195 -32.52 26.44 26.46
N ALA A 196 -32.31 26.32 25.15
CA ALA A 196 -33.34 26.57 24.15
C ALA A 196 -34.52 25.61 24.26
N LYS A 197 -34.26 24.32 24.50
CA LYS A 197 -35.30 23.33 24.80
C LYS A 197 -36.11 23.69 26.05
N GLY A 198 -35.43 24.11 27.12
CA GLY A 198 -36.07 24.54 28.36
C GLY A 198 -36.92 25.80 28.20
N GLU A 199 -36.47 26.80 27.44
CA GLU A 199 -37.27 28.01 27.15
C GLU A 199 -38.44 27.69 26.22
N ALA A 200 -38.27 26.79 25.25
CA ALA A 200 -39.37 26.34 24.40
C ALA A 200 -40.44 25.56 25.18
N ASP A 201 -40.06 24.70 26.12
CA ASP A 201 -41.01 23.98 26.99
C ASP A 201 -41.81 24.96 27.88
N LYS A 202 -41.15 26.02 28.38
CA LYS A 202 -41.82 27.11 29.13
C LYS A 202 -42.79 27.88 28.24
N ALA A 203 -42.41 28.17 26.99
CA ALA A 203 -43.27 28.87 26.04
C ALA A 203 -44.48 28.03 25.64
N GLU A 204 -44.29 26.74 25.40
CA GLU A 204 -45.38 25.79 25.12
C GLU A 204 -46.35 25.69 26.31
N THR A 205 -45.83 25.61 27.53
CA THR A 205 -46.65 25.54 28.75
C THR A 205 -47.45 26.83 28.96
N ALA A 206 -46.78 28.00 28.91
CA ALA A 206 -47.43 29.29 29.09
C ALA A 206 -48.53 29.53 28.05
N ALA A 207 -48.31 29.10 26.80
CA ALA A 207 -49.32 29.21 25.77
C ALA A 207 -50.50 28.23 25.99
N ARG A 208 -50.28 27.00 26.47
CA ARG A 208 -51.37 26.06 26.78
C ARG A 208 -52.24 26.52 27.95
N GLU A 209 -51.66 27.22 28.92
CA GLU A 209 -52.35 27.72 30.11
C GLU A 209 -53.07 29.06 29.87
N ALA A 210 -52.82 29.70 28.73
CA ALA A 210 -53.34 31.03 28.44
C ALA A 210 -54.86 31.03 28.17
N ASN A 211 -55.60 31.81 28.96
CA ASN A 211 -57.05 31.98 28.81
C ASN A 211 -57.49 33.44 28.80
N SER A 212 -56.54 34.37 28.94
CA SER A 212 -56.75 35.81 28.95
C SER A 212 -55.75 36.56 28.07
N ALA A 213 -56.01 37.85 27.85
CA ALA A 213 -55.10 38.73 27.12
C ALA A 213 -53.75 38.92 27.84
N GLU A 214 -53.73 38.86 29.17
CA GLU A 214 -52.49 38.95 29.95
C GLU A 214 -51.67 37.65 29.82
N ASP A 215 -52.33 36.49 29.87
CA ASP A 215 -51.64 35.22 29.67
C ASP A 215 -51.05 35.11 28.25
N LEU A 216 -51.75 35.64 27.25
CA LEU A 216 -51.26 35.72 25.88
C LEU A 216 -50.00 36.60 25.78
N ARG A 217 -49.92 37.68 26.55
CA ARG A 217 -48.71 38.51 26.62
C ARG A 217 -47.55 37.72 27.23
N VAL A 218 -47.78 37.00 28.32
CA VAL A 218 -46.78 36.12 28.93
C VAL A 218 -46.32 35.03 27.95
N ALA A 219 -47.24 34.42 27.20
CA ALA A 219 -46.92 33.44 26.17
C ALA A 219 -46.03 34.01 25.05
N LYS A 220 -46.31 35.24 24.59
CA LYS A 220 -45.49 35.95 23.58
C LYS A 220 -44.07 36.24 24.09
N ASP A 221 -43.94 36.67 25.34
CA ASP A 221 -42.63 36.95 25.95
C ASP A 221 -41.80 35.65 26.05
N LYS A 222 -42.42 34.53 26.42
CA LYS A 222 -41.75 33.22 26.49
C LYS A 222 -41.38 32.67 25.11
N ALA A 223 -42.24 32.82 24.11
CA ALA A 223 -41.94 32.41 22.74
C ALA A 223 -40.75 33.19 22.16
N THR A 224 -40.65 34.48 22.47
CA THR A 224 -39.49 35.31 22.08
C THR A 224 -38.19 34.82 22.74
N ALA A 225 -38.25 34.49 24.04
CA ALA A 225 -37.10 33.91 24.75
C ALA A 225 -36.65 32.55 24.16
N ALA A 226 -37.61 31.72 23.73
CA ALA A 226 -37.32 30.46 23.05
C ALA A 226 -36.62 30.68 21.70
N GLU A 227 -37.08 31.65 20.91
CA GLU A 227 -36.47 32.01 19.61
C GLU A 227 -35.03 32.54 19.79
N GLU A 228 -34.79 33.40 20.76
CA GLU A 228 -33.44 33.90 21.06
C GLU A 228 -32.50 32.78 21.51
N ALA A 229 -32.97 31.88 22.37
CA ALA A 229 -32.19 30.73 22.81
C ALA A 229 -31.88 29.76 21.66
N ALA A 230 -32.81 29.55 20.72
CA ALA A 230 -32.57 28.74 19.53
C ALA A 230 -31.50 29.37 18.60
N LYS A 231 -31.52 30.69 18.42
CA LYS A 231 -30.46 31.41 17.67
C LYS A 231 -29.10 31.26 18.35
N GLU A 232 -29.05 31.33 19.68
CA GLU A 232 -27.83 31.09 20.46
C GLU A 232 -27.31 29.66 20.28
N ALA A 233 -28.19 28.66 20.34
CA ALA A 233 -27.86 27.25 20.10
C ALA A 233 -27.26 27.02 18.71
N LYS A 234 -27.88 27.58 17.67
CA LYS A 234 -27.38 27.50 16.28
C LYS A 234 -26.00 28.16 16.13
N LYS A 235 -25.76 29.28 16.80
CA LYS A 235 -24.46 29.97 16.78
C LYS A 235 -23.36 29.12 17.41
N GLU A 236 -23.62 28.48 18.56
CA GLU A 236 -22.63 27.61 19.21
C GLU A 236 -22.42 26.30 18.43
N GLN A 237 -23.44 25.76 17.77
CA GLN A 237 -23.32 24.64 16.83
C GLN A 237 -22.32 24.95 15.70
N VAL A 238 -22.50 26.06 14.99
CA VAL A 238 -21.62 26.42 13.86
C VAL A 238 -20.16 26.55 14.32
N LYS A 239 -19.92 27.12 15.51
CA LYS A 239 -18.56 27.17 16.09
C LYS A 239 -17.98 25.78 16.37
N ALA A 240 -18.79 24.86 16.87
CA ALA A 240 -18.36 23.48 17.12
C ALA A 240 -18.02 22.75 15.80
N GLU A 241 -18.83 22.91 14.76
CA GLU A 241 -18.56 22.38 13.42
C GLU A 241 -17.27 22.94 12.82
N ILE A 242 -17.10 24.26 12.85
CA ILE A 242 -15.86 24.91 12.38
C ILE A 242 -14.64 24.35 13.11
N ALA A 243 -14.70 24.23 14.44
CA ALA A 243 -13.60 23.69 15.22
C ALA A 243 -13.28 22.23 14.87
N ALA A 244 -14.29 21.43 14.55
CA ALA A 244 -14.11 20.04 14.11
C ALA A 244 -13.42 19.96 12.74
N GLU A 245 -13.83 20.78 11.77
CA GLU A 245 -13.21 20.82 10.44
C GLU A 245 -11.77 21.36 10.50
N VAL A 246 -11.50 22.36 11.36
CA VAL A 246 -10.12 22.81 11.63
C VAL A 246 -9.27 21.68 12.22
N ALA A 247 -9.82 20.90 13.16
CA ALA A 247 -9.11 19.76 13.73
C ALA A 247 -8.81 18.68 12.67
N LYS A 248 -9.79 18.37 11.80
CA LYS A 248 -9.60 17.48 10.65
C LYS A 248 -8.47 17.94 9.74
N ALA A 249 -8.42 19.22 9.39
CA ALA A 249 -7.36 19.77 8.55
C ALA A 249 -5.97 19.68 9.21
N LYS A 250 -5.88 19.89 10.53
CA LYS A 250 -4.62 19.73 11.29
C LYS A 250 -4.13 18.30 11.30
N VAL A 251 -5.02 17.32 11.45
CA VAL A 251 -4.68 15.89 11.35
C VAL A 251 -4.09 15.58 9.98
N ALA A 252 -4.77 16.00 8.92
CA ALA A 252 -4.30 15.78 7.56
C ALA A 252 -2.90 16.40 7.33
N LYS A 253 -2.64 17.59 7.88
CA LYS A 253 -1.30 18.19 7.86
C LYS A 253 -0.26 17.29 8.55
N GLU A 254 -0.53 16.82 9.77
CA GLU A 254 0.41 15.97 10.52
C GLU A 254 0.70 14.65 9.79
N GLU A 255 -0.35 14.01 9.25
CA GLU A 255 -0.21 12.79 8.45
C GLU A 255 0.65 13.02 7.19
N ALA A 256 0.47 14.16 6.52
CA ALA A 256 1.25 14.51 5.33
C ALA A 256 2.72 14.78 5.68
N GLU A 257 2.99 15.47 6.80
CA GLU A 257 4.35 15.70 7.31
C GLU A 257 5.05 14.39 7.71
N GLU A 258 4.32 13.44 8.31
CA GLU A 258 4.85 12.11 8.64
C GLU A 258 5.17 11.32 7.35
N ALA A 259 4.26 11.33 6.37
CA ALA A 259 4.48 10.68 5.08
C ALA A 259 5.70 11.26 4.34
N GLN A 260 5.86 12.59 4.36
CA GLN A 260 7.06 13.24 3.80
C GLN A 260 8.33 12.76 4.48
N LYS A 261 8.39 12.74 5.82
CA LYS A 261 9.57 12.29 6.57
C LYS A 261 9.94 10.84 6.23
N LYS A 262 8.95 9.95 6.19
CA LYS A 262 9.16 8.55 5.78
C LYS A 262 9.65 8.43 4.35
N ALA A 263 9.14 9.24 3.42
CA ALA A 263 9.62 9.28 2.05
C ALA A 263 11.09 9.75 1.98
N GLU A 264 11.48 10.77 2.75
CA GLU A 264 12.87 11.23 2.83
C GLU A 264 13.81 10.18 3.43
N GLU A 265 13.37 9.43 4.44
CA GLU A 265 14.11 8.29 5.01
C GLU A 265 14.26 7.15 3.99
N ALA A 266 13.17 6.80 3.30
CA ALA A 266 13.17 5.80 2.24
C ALA A 266 14.15 6.18 1.13
N LYS A 267 14.14 7.45 0.69
CA LYS A 267 15.08 7.96 -0.31
C LYS A 267 16.55 7.78 0.10
N LYS A 268 16.91 8.04 1.37
CA LYS A 268 18.29 7.82 1.84
C LYS A 268 18.72 6.35 1.68
N ILE A 269 17.79 5.41 1.85
CA ILE A 269 18.06 3.98 1.63
C ILE A 269 18.29 3.70 0.14
N VAL A 270 17.42 4.21 -0.74
CA VAL A 270 17.59 4.03 -2.20
C VAL A 270 18.89 4.66 -2.71
N ASP A 271 19.19 5.90 -2.28
CA ASP A 271 20.43 6.60 -2.64
C ASP A 271 21.67 5.79 -2.21
N LYS A 272 21.63 5.18 -1.02
CA LYS A 272 22.71 4.33 -0.53
C LYS A 272 22.86 3.07 -1.39
N ILE A 273 21.77 2.38 -1.71
CA ILE A 273 21.80 1.19 -2.58
C ILE A 273 22.38 1.54 -3.95
N ALA A 274 21.91 2.63 -4.56
CA ALA A 274 22.39 3.08 -5.86
C ALA A 274 23.88 3.44 -5.85
N LYS A 275 24.36 4.07 -4.76
CA LYS A 275 25.77 4.45 -4.60
C LYS A 275 26.68 3.26 -4.33
N ASP A 276 26.27 2.34 -3.45
CA ASP A 276 27.09 1.20 -3.03
C ASP A 276 27.20 0.15 -4.15
N SER A 277 26.19 0.03 -5.01
CA SER A 277 26.15 -0.99 -6.07
C SER A 277 26.66 -0.52 -7.43
N GLU A 278 26.59 0.78 -7.74
CA GLU A 278 26.85 1.36 -9.07
C GLU A 278 26.02 0.74 -10.22
N VAL A 279 24.93 0.02 -9.91
CA VAL A 279 24.04 -0.58 -10.91
C VAL A 279 23.18 0.53 -11.56
N PRO A 280 23.22 0.71 -12.89
CA PRO A 280 22.50 1.81 -13.57
C PRO A 280 20.99 1.81 -13.30
N GLU A 281 20.38 0.63 -13.24
CA GLU A 281 18.96 0.49 -12.94
C GLU A 281 18.60 0.86 -11.49
N ALA A 282 19.49 0.59 -10.53
CA ALA A 282 19.32 1.04 -9.15
C ALA A 282 19.44 2.57 -9.04
N GLN A 283 20.30 3.20 -9.87
CA GLN A 283 20.38 4.66 -9.97
C GLN A 283 19.08 5.27 -10.52
N LYS A 284 18.45 4.65 -11.53
CA LYS A 284 17.14 5.07 -12.03
C LYS A 284 16.06 4.99 -10.94
N ALA A 285 16.10 3.97 -10.09
CA ALA A 285 15.19 3.87 -8.94
C ALA A 285 15.43 5.00 -7.92
N ALA A 286 16.68 5.41 -7.68
CA ALA A 286 17.01 6.56 -6.83
C ALA A 286 16.54 7.90 -7.41
N GLU A 287 16.66 8.08 -8.73
CA GLU A 287 16.10 9.24 -9.43
C GLU A 287 14.58 9.29 -9.29
N PHE A 288 13.91 8.16 -9.50
CA PHE A 288 12.46 8.06 -9.28
C PHE A 288 12.06 8.37 -7.84
N ALA A 289 12.77 7.81 -6.85
CA ALA A 289 12.58 8.10 -5.43
C ALA A 289 12.77 9.60 -5.11
N THR A 290 13.67 10.28 -5.82
CA THR A 290 13.86 11.73 -5.69
C THR A 290 12.64 12.51 -6.17
N GLU A 291 12.07 12.12 -7.31
CA GLU A 291 10.86 12.75 -7.86
C GLU A 291 9.64 12.49 -6.97
N THR A 292 9.47 11.27 -6.44
CA THR A 292 8.36 10.96 -5.53
C THR A 292 8.48 11.70 -4.20
N VAL A 293 9.68 11.84 -3.63
CA VAL A 293 9.89 12.69 -2.45
C VAL A 293 9.51 14.14 -2.72
N LYS A 294 9.86 14.72 -3.87
CA LYS A 294 9.42 16.09 -4.23
C LYS A 294 7.89 16.21 -4.25
N LYS A 295 7.19 15.19 -4.76
CA LYS A 295 5.71 15.14 -4.73
C LYS A 295 5.19 15.08 -3.29
N ALA A 296 5.76 14.22 -2.45
CA ALA A 296 5.38 14.12 -1.03
C ALA A 296 5.58 15.46 -0.30
N THR A 297 6.72 16.13 -0.50
CA THR A 297 7.01 17.47 0.06
C THR A 297 6.01 18.52 -0.42
N THR A 298 5.66 18.51 -1.72
CA THR A 298 4.68 19.45 -2.30
C THR A 298 3.30 19.25 -1.68
N ALA A 299 2.85 18.00 -1.62
CA ALA A 299 1.57 17.61 -1.06
C ALA A 299 1.49 17.92 0.46
N ALA A 300 2.56 17.67 1.22
CA ALA A 300 2.64 18.05 2.64
C ALA A 300 2.57 19.57 2.84
N THR A 301 3.24 20.34 1.97
CA THR A 301 3.16 21.80 1.97
C THR A 301 1.74 22.30 1.67
N GLU A 302 1.05 21.68 0.72
CA GLU A 302 -0.34 22.01 0.37
C GLU A 302 -1.31 21.66 1.50
N ALA A 303 -1.18 20.48 2.11
CA ALA A 303 -1.95 20.11 3.30
C ALA A 303 -1.75 21.12 4.44
N GLY A 304 -0.49 21.55 4.66
CA GLY A 304 -0.16 22.57 5.65
C GLY A 304 -0.79 23.95 5.37
N LYS A 305 -0.80 24.40 4.10
CA LYS A 305 -1.45 25.65 3.70
C LYS A 305 -2.96 25.58 3.90
N ASN A 306 -3.61 24.51 3.42
CA ASN A 306 -5.06 24.32 3.55
C ASN A 306 -5.48 24.25 5.03
N ALA A 307 -4.69 23.58 5.89
CA ALA A 307 -4.94 23.55 7.33
C ALA A 307 -4.80 24.93 7.98
N GLN A 308 -3.82 25.73 7.57
CA GLN A 308 -3.66 27.10 8.07
C GLN A 308 -4.80 28.02 7.61
N GLU A 309 -5.27 27.88 6.37
CA GLU A 309 -6.42 28.62 5.86
C GLU A 309 -7.72 28.22 6.59
N ALA A 310 -7.90 26.93 6.88
CA ALA A 310 -9.00 26.45 7.71
C ALA A 310 -8.99 27.10 9.10
N GLU A 311 -7.81 27.26 9.72
CA GLU A 311 -7.65 27.87 11.04
C GLU A 311 -7.92 29.39 11.07
N LYS A 312 -7.71 30.12 9.96
CA LYS A 312 -7.92 31.58 9.85
C LYS A 312 -9.33 31.97 9.42
N SER A 313 -10.02 31.11 8.67
CA SER A 313 -11.40 31.32 8.20
C SER A 313 -12.51 31.42 9.28
N PRO A 314 -12.35 31.04 10.57
CA PRO A 314 -13.41 31.13 11.57
C PRO A 314 -13.87 32.55 11.96
N GLU A 315 -13.07 33.59 11.71
CA GLU A 315 -13.36 34.95 12.19
C GLU A 315 -14.51 35.67 11.45
N GLU A 316 -14.94 35.16 10.28
CA GLU A 316 -15.96 35.79 9.42
C GLU A 316 -17.09 34.85 8.97
N ALA A 317 -17.02 33.56 9.29
CA ALA A 317 -17.89 32.54 8.69
C ALA A 317 -19.25 32.40 9.39
N ALA A 318 -20.33 32.67 8.66
CA ALA A 318 -21.71 32.42 9.11
C ALA A 318 -22.10 30.92 9.03
N THR A 319 -21.38 30.13 8.23
CA THR A 319 -21.57 28.67 8.05
C THR A 319 -20.22 27.93 8.02
N SER A 320 -20.24 26.62 8.26
CA SER A 320 -19.04 25.76 8.30
C SER A 320 -18.49 25.38 6.90
N ASP A 321 -19.21 25.70 5.82
CA ASP A 321 -18.93 25.21 4.45
C ASP A 321 -17.55 25.61 3.92
N ALA A 322 -17.12 26.86 4.17
CA ALA A 322 -15.82 27.35 3.70
C ALA A 322 -14.65 26.63 4.38
N VAL A 323 -14.78 26.36 5.68
CA VAL A 323 -13.76 25.63 6.47
C VAL A 323 -13.72 24.17 6.05
N LYS A 324 -14.88 23.57 5.80
CA LYS A 324 -15.01 22.19 5.33
C LYS A 324 -14.29 21.97 3.99
N GLY A 325 -14.48 22.86 3.02
CA GLY A 325 -13.78 22.76 1.73
C GLY A 325 -12.25 22.79 1.87
N LYS A 326 -11.73 23.55 2.84
CA LYS A 326 -10.29 23.59 3.17
C LYS A 326 -9.82 22.34 3.90
N ALA A 327 -10.63 21.80 4.80
CA ALA A 327 -10.33 20.55 5.50
C ALA A 327 -10.28 19.35 4.53
N ASP A 328 -11.24 19.26 3.60
CA ASP A 328 -11.27 18.21 2.58
C ASP A 328 -10.08 18.34 1.60
N ALA A 329 -9.68 19.56 1.25
CA ALA A 329 -8.48 19.79 0.44
C ALA A 329 -7.18 19.39 1.18
N ALA A 330 -7.10 19.64 2.49
CA ALA A 330 -5.97 19.19 3.30
C ALA A 330 -5.90 17.65 3.37
N GLU A 331 -7.05 16.98 3.56
CA GLU A 331 -7.14 15.51 3.57
C GLU A 331 -6.72 14.89 2.24
N LYS A 332 -7.17 15.47 1.12
CA LYS A 332 -6.75 15.02 -0.22
C LYS A 332 -5.25 15.14 -0.41
N ALA A 333 -4.66 16.28 -0.05
CA ALA A 333 -3.22 16.51 -0.13
C ALA A 333 -2.43 15.54 0.78
N ALA A 334 -2.96 15.20 1.95
CA ALA A 334 -2.37 14.17 2.82
C ALA A 334 -2.39 12.78 2.16
N GLY A 335 -3.47 12.42 1.46
CA GLY A 335 -3.56 11.20 0.66
C GLY A 335 -2.52 11.16 -0.46
N GLU A 336 -2.30 12.27 -1.16
CA GLU A 336 -1.25 12.38 -2.19
C GLU A 336 0.16 12.23 -1.61
N ALA A 337 0.41 12.79 -0.41
CA ALA A 337 1.69 12.61 0.31
C ALA A 337 1.91 11.13 0.69
N LYS A 338 0.87 10.43 1.18
CA LYS A 338 0.91 9.00 1.50
C LYS A 338 1.16 8.14 0.25
N LYS A 339 0.50 8.44 -0.88
CA LYS A 339 0.76 7.77 -2.17
C LYS A 339 2.22 7.91 -2.58
N ALA A 340 2.76 9.13 -2.56
CA ALA A 340 4.15 9.38 -2.92
C ALA A 340 5.16 8.70 -1.96
N MET A 341 4.83 8.60 -0.67
CA MET A 341 5.63 7.82 0.30
C MET A 341 5.70 6.35 -0.10
N ILE A 342 4.58 5.71 -0.40
CA ILE A 342 4.56 4.28 -0.79
C ILE A 342 5.28 4.06 -2.12
N GLU A 343 5.09 4.93 -3.12
CA GLU A 343 5.85 4.87 -4.38
C GLU A 343 7.37 4.91 -4.12
N THR A 344 7.80 5.69 -3.12
CA THR A 344 9.22 5.77 -2.70
C THR A 344 9.68 4.48 -2.00
N GLU A 345 8.85 3.88 -1.15
CA GLU A 345 9.16 2.58 -0.52
C GLU A 345 9.27 1.46 -1.56
N ILE A 346 8.40 1.43 -2.57
CA ILE A 346 8.50 0.46 -3.67
C ILE A 346 9.80 0.68 -4.47
N ALA A 347 10.25 1.92 -4.64
CA ALA A 347 11.53 2.21 -5.30
C ALA A 347 12.73 1.58 -4.56
N ILE A 348 12.67 1.43 -3.23
CA ILE A 348 13.66 0.66 -2.46
C ILE A 348 13.70 -0.79 -2.93
N GLU A 349 12.54 -1.44 -3.01
CA GLU A 349 12.46 -2.86 -3.38
C GLU A 349 12.87 -3.10 -4.83
N VAL A 350 12.53 -2.19 -5.74
CA VAL A 350 13.03 -2.21 -7.12
C VAL A 350 14.55 -2.09 -7.12
N ALA A 351 15.13 -1.12 -6.41
CA ALA A 351 16.58 -0.93 -6.38
C ALA A 351 17.31 -2.17 -5.83
N LYS A 352 16.81 -2.77 -4.74
CA LYS A 352 17.37 -4.03 -4.19
C LYS A 352 17.31 -5.17 -5.22
N ALA A 353 16.17 -5.36 -5.89
CA ALA A 353 15.98 -6.43 -6.86
C ALA A 353 16.90 -6.28 -8.08
N GLU A 354 17.15 -5.05 -8.55
CA GLU A 354 18.07 -4.77 -9.66
C GLU A 354 19.52 -5.13 -9.30
N VAL A 355 19.96 -4.78 -8.09
CA VAL A 355 21.30 -5.16 -7.60
C VAL A 355 21.44 -6.67 -7.52
N ILE A 356 20.45 -7.34 -6.93
CA ILE A 356 20.43 -8.80 -6.83
C ILE A 356 20.48 -9.46 -8.21
N TYR A 357 19.75 -8.93 -9.19
CA TYR A 357 19.78 -9.44 -10.56
C TYR A 357 21.15 -9.25 -11.23
N ALA A 358 21.77 -8.09 -11.08
CA ALA A 358 23.11 -7.85 -11.63
C ALA A 358 24.15 -8.80 -11.03
N GLU A 359 24.10 -9.03 -9.71
CA GLU A 359 24.98 -9.96 -9.02
C GLU A 359 24.72 -11.41 -9.43
N VAL A 360 23.47 -11.87 -9.43
CA VAL A 360 23.15 -13.27 -9.77
C VAL A 360 23.58 -13.63 -11.18
N LYS A 361 23.41 -12.69 -12.13
CA LYS A 361 23.78 -12.89 -13.52
C LYS A 361 25.29 -13.10 -13.66
N LYS A 362 26.10 -12.31 -12.96
CA LYS A 362 27.55 -12.47 -12.93
C LYS A 362 27.94 -13.80 -12.29
N THR A 363 27.35 -14.13 -11.15
CA THR A 363 27.61 -15.39 -10.42
C THR A 363 27.29 -16.62 -11.25
N ALA A 364 26.18 -16.62 -11.99
CA ALA A 364 25.81 -17.74 -12.85
C ALA A 364 26.78 -17.88 -14.06
N GLN A 365 27.21 -16.77 -14.66
CA GLN A 365 28.23 -16.78 -15.72
C GLN A 365 29.59 -17.30 -15.23
N GLU A 366 29.99 -16.93 -14.02
CA GLU A 366 31.21 -17.45 -13.39
C GLU A 366 31.10 -18.98 -13.16
N ALA A 367 29.95 -19.47 -12.73
CA ALA A 367 29.70 -20.90 -12.56
C ALA A 367 29.80 -21.68 -13.88
N GLU A 368 29.23 -21.16 -14.97
CA GLU A 368 29.33 -21.76 -16.31
C GLU A 368 30.79 -21.83 -16.80
N LYS A 369 31.56 -20.77 -16.55
CA LYS A 369 33.00 -20.74 -16.83
C LYS A 369 33.75 -21.78 -15.99
N ASP A 370 33.47 -21.87 -14.70
CA ASP A 370 34.11 -22.85 -13.81
C ASP A 370 33.79 -24.30 -14.22
N ALA A 371 32.57 -24.58 -14.66
CA ALA A 371 32.20 -25.88 -15.21
C ALA A 371 32.94 -26.20 -16.52
N THR A 372 33.10 -25.22 -17.40
CA THR A 372 33.89 -25.37 -18.64
C THR A 372 35.36 -25.68 -18.33
N GLU A 373 35.96 -24.96 -17.39
CA GLU A 373 37.33 -25.22 -16.92
C GLU A 373 37.45 -26.62 -16.29
N ALA A 374 36.46 -27.09 -15.52
CA ALA A 374 36.45 -28.43 -14.95
C ALA A 374 36.47 -29.53 -16.04
N LYS A 375 35.71 -29.32 -17.12
CA LYS A 375 35.65 -30.23 -18.28
C LYS A 375 36.97 -30.33 -19.02
N GLU A 376 37.68 -29.21 -19.16
CA GLU A 376 39.04 -29.22 -19.71
C GLU A 376 40.01 -30.02 -18.84
N GLN A 377 39.88 -29.95 -17.51
CA GLN A 377 40.71 -30.76 -16.59
C GLN A 377 40.38 -32.25 -16.70
N ALA A 378 39.11 -32.62 -16.81
CA ALA A 378 38.71 -34.01 -17.03
C ALA A 378 39.31 -34.59 -18.33
N GLU A 379 39.30 -33.82 -19.44
CA GLU A 379 39.95 -34.28 -20.69
C GLU A 379 41.48 -34.40 -20.56
N LYS A 380 42.14 -33.52 -19.79
CA LYS A 380 43.58 -33.68 -19.47
C LYS A 380 43.85 -34.95 -18.66
N ALA A 381 43.00 -35.25 -17.68
CA ALA A 381 43.11 -36.47 -16.86
C ALA A 381 42.96 -37.73 -17.72
N LYS A 382 41.98 -37.72 -18.64
CA LYS A 382 41.74 -38.80 -19.61
C LYS A 382 42.92 -39.04 -20.53
N ALA A 383 43.50 -37.98 -21.10
CA ALA A 383 44.70 -38.10 -21.93
C ALA A 383 45.87 -38.73 -21.15
N ALA A 384 46.09 -38.30 -19.90
CA ALA A 384 47.11 -38.87 -19.03
C ALA A 384 46.84 -40.35 -18.69
N ALA A 385 45.59 -40.71 -18.41
CA ALA A 385 45.22 -42.08 -18.07
C ALA A 385 45.40 -43.06 -19.25
N GLU A 386 45.09 -42.63 -20.48
CA GLU A 386 45.38 -43.42 -21.69
C GLU A 386 46.88 -43.56 -21.93
N GLU A 387 47.64 -42.50 -21.64
CA GLU A 387 49.10 -42.53 -21.74
C GLU A 387 49.73 -43.49 -20.72
N ALA A 388 49.27 -43.48 -19.46
CA ALA A 388 49.70 -44.43 -18.43
C ALA A 388 49.46 -45.89 -18.86
N LYS A 389 48.27 -46.15 -19.42
CA LYS A 389 47.87 -47.48 -19.92
C LYS A 389 48.76 -47.95 -21.06
N THR A 390 48.95 -47.13 -22.10
CA THR A 390 49.78 -47.49 -23.26
C THR A 390 51.23 -47.76 -22.87
N HIS A 391 51.80 -46.97 -21.97
CA HIS A 391 53.14 -47.23 -21.44
C HIS A 391 53.18 -48.45 -20.53
N GLY A 392 52.11 -48.76 -19.82
CA GLY A 392 52.04 -49.97 -19.02
C GLY A 392 51.99 -51.26 -19.82
N GLU A 393 51.25 -51.28 -20.92
CA GLU A 393 51.25 -52.42 -21.86
C GLU A 393 52.65 -52.66 -22.47
N LYS A 394 53.44 -51.60 -22.68
CA LYS A 394 54.84 -51.72 -23.13
C LYS A 394 55.75 -52.34 -22.07
N ALA A 395 55.64 -51.87 -20.82
CA ALA A 395 56.40 -52.44 -19.70
C ALA A 395 56.06 -53.93 -19.48
N GLU A 396 54.78 -54.29 -19.58
CA GLU A 396 54.32 -55.67 -19.36
C GLU A 396 54.89 -56.64 -20.40
N LYS A 397 54.99 -56.21 -21.67
CA LYS A 397 55.64 -57.00 -22.76
C LYS A 397 57.12 -57.29 -22.50
N VAL A 398 57.76 -56.59 -21.57
CA VAL A 398 59.16 -56.79 -21.20
C VAL A 398 59.32 -57.40 -19.79
N GLY A 399 58.22 -57.87 -19.19
CA GLY A 399 58.22 -58.60 -17.92
C GLY A 399 58.22 -57.71 -16.67
N GLU A 400 58.05 -56.39 -16.82
CA GLU A 400 57.84 -55.46 -15.69
C GLU A 400 56.38 -54.99 -15.63
N SER A 401 55.81 -54.87 -14.44
CA SER A 401 54.44 -54.36 -14.28
C SER A 401 54.42 -52.92 -13.79
N THR A 402 53.64 -52.08 -14.46
CA THR A 402 53.25 -50.72 -14.03
C THR A 402 51.75 -50.63 -13.73
N LYS A 403 51.07 -51.78 -13.60
CA LYS A 403 49.61 -51.86 -13.51
C LYS A 403 49.02 -50.93 -12.44
N ALA A 404 49.67 -50.83 -11.28
CA ALA A 404 49.26 -49.92 -10.21
C ALA A 404 49.17 -48.44 -10.67
N HIS A 405 50.21 -47.92 -11.35
CA HIS A 405 50.21 -46.55 -11.88
C HIS A 405 49.12 -46.34 -12.95
N SER A 406 48.90 -47.34 -13.80
CA SER A 406 47.84 -47.28 -14.82
C SER A 406 46.45 -47.27 -14.18
N ASP A 407 46.20 -48.16 -13.22
CA ASP A 407 44.92 -48.27 -12.52
C ASP A 407 44.62 -46.99 -11.73
N GLU A 408 45.63 -46.41 -11.06
CA GLU A 408 45.47 -45.16 -10.32
C GLU A 408 45.22 -43.97 -11.24
N ALA A 409 45.94 -43.85 -12.37
CA ALA A 409 45.66 -42.81 -13.37
C ALA A 409 44.22 -42.91 -13.93
N GLN A 410 43.74 -44.13 -14.17
CA GLN A 410 42.36 -44.38 -14.64
C GLN A 410 41.32 -44.04 -13.57
N GLN A 411 41.61 -44.30 -12.29
CA GLN A 411 40.73 -43.90 -11.20
C GLN A 411 40.66 -42.37 -11.07
N GLU A 412 41.79 -41.68 -11.18
CA GLU A 412 41.79 -40.21 -11.13
C GLU A 412 41.11 -39.57 -12.34
N ASN A 413 41.16 -40.20 -13.52
CA ASN A 413 40.34 -39.78 -14.65
C ASN A 413 38.84 -39.86 -14.34
N LYS A 414 38.37 -40.94 -13.68
CA LYS A 414 36.97 -41.04 -13.23
C LYS A 414 36.63 -39.93 -12.22
N ASN A 415 37.49 -39.72 -11.22
CA ASN A 415 37.29 -38.66 -10.23
C ASN A 415 37.19 -37.27 -10.89
N ALA A 416 38.06 -36.98 -11.87
CA ALA A 416 38.03 -35.72 -12.60
C ALA A 416 36.74 -35.56 -13.43
N LYS A 417 36.29 -36.65 -14.07
CA LYS A 417 35.04 -36.69 -14.83
C LYS A 417 33.82 -36.46 -13.94
N ASP A 418 33.71 -37.19 -12.83
CA ASP A 418 32.58 -37.06 -11.89
C ASP A 418 32.51 -35.63 -11.32
N ALA A 419 33.67 -35.04 -10.98
CA ALA A 419 33.75 -33.66 -10.53
C ALA A 419 33.32 -32.67 -11.64
N SER A 420 33.71 -32.90 -12.89
CA SER A 420 33.28 -32.07 -14.03
C SER A 420 31.78 -32.16 -14.27
N GLU A 421 31.18 -33.35 -14.23
CA GLU A 421 29.73 -33.53 -14.41
C GLU A 421 28.95 -32.84 -13.29
N GLU A 422 29.42 -32.94 -12.04
CA GLU A 422 28.77 -32.22 -10.94
C GLU A 422 28.94 -30.69 -11.06
N ALA A 423 30.10 -30.20 -11.51
CA ALA A 423 30.29 -28.77 -11.78
C ALA A 423 29.31 -28.25 -12.84
N GLU A 424 29.10 -29.00 -13.92
CA GLU A 424 28.14 -28.68 -14.99
C GLU A 424 26.69 -28.64 -14.47
N ASN A 425 26.26 -29.64 -13.70
CA ASN A 425 24.93 -29.66 -13.09
C ASN A 425 24.71 -28.45 -12.17
N ARG A 426 25.69 -28.08 -11.35
CA ARG A 426 25.57 -26.92 -10.45
C ARG A 426 25.59 -25.58 -11.20
N ALA A 427 26.32 -25.49 -12.32
CA ALA A 427 26.25 -24.31 -13.17
C ALA A 427 24.85 -24.16 -13.79
N VAL A 428 24.22 -25.26 -14.20
CA VAL A 428 22.82 -25.25 -14.67
C VAL A 428 21.87 -24.81 -13.55
N ASP A 429 21.98 -25.35 -12.34
CA ASP A 429 21.18 -24.93 -11.18
C ASP A 429 21.33 -23.42 -10.92
N ALA A 430 22.55 -22.88 -11.00
CA ALA A 430 22.83 -21.45 -10.80
C ALA A 430 22.15 -20.59 -11.88
N LEU A 431 22.15 -21.03 -13.14
CA LEU A 431 21.47 -20.36 -14.25
C LEU A 431 19.94 -20.39 -14.10
N GLU A 432 19.37 -21.54 -13.75
CA GLU A 432 17.91 -21.65 -13.51
C GLU A 432 17.44 -20.71 -12.40
N GLU A 433 18.19 -20.65 -11.30
CA GLU A 433 17.87 -19.73 -10.21
C GLU A 433 18.08 -18.26 -10.60
N ALA A 434 19.08 -17.95 -11.43
CA ALA A 434 19.25 -16.61 -12.00
C ALA A 434 18.06 -16.18 -12.88
N TYR A 435 17.52 -17.08 -13.70
CA TYR A 435 16.30 -16.81 -14.46
C TYR A 435 15.08 -16.58 -13.56
N ALA A 436 14.98 -17.32 -12.45
CA ALA A 436 13.92 -17.10 -11.47
C ALA A 436 14.03 -15.70 -10.83
N VAL A 437 15.25 -15.24 -10.50
CA VAL A 437 15.49 -13.86 -10.02
C VAL A 437 15.00 -12.84 -11.05
N GLU A 438 15.30 -13.03 -12.35
CA GLU A 438 14.85 -12.14 -13.42
C GLU A 438 13.32 -12.03 -13.48
N ALA A 439 12.62 -13.17 -13.38
CA ALA A 439 11.16 -13.20 -13.37
C ALA A 439 10.57 -12.46 -12.16
N HIS A 440 11.20 -12.56 -10.99
CA HIS A 440 10.76 -11.85 -9.80
C HIS A 440 11.09 -10.35 -9.84
N LEU A 441 12.22 -9.95 -10.41
CA LEU A 441 12.51 -8.55 -10.72
C LEU A 441 11.44 -7.94 -11.61
N ALA A 442 11.00 -8.65 -12.65
CA ALA A 442 9.92 -8.19 -13.51
C ALA A 442 8.60 -8.00 -12.74
N ARG A 443 8.29 -8.88 -11.78
CA ARG A 443 7.13 -8.72 -10.89
C ARG A 443 7.25 -7.49 -9.99
N THR A 444 8.41 -7.25 -9.40
CA THR A 444 8.66 -6.04 -8.58
C THR A 444 8.49 -4.76 -9.42
N LYS A 445 8.96 -4.74 -10.67
CA LYS A 445 8.75 -3.61 -11.59
C LYS A 445 7.28 -3.42 -11.97
N ASN A 446 6.56 -4.50 -12.24
CA ASN A 446 5.14 -4.43 -12.54
C ASN A 446 4.33 -3.90 -11.35
N ALA A 447 4.66 -4.31 -10.12
CA ALA A 447 4.04 -3.76 -8.92
C ALA A 447 4.31 -2.26 -8.77
N ALA A 448 5.54 -1.80 -9.07
CA ALA A 448 5.87 -0.38 -9.11
C ALA A 448 5.06 0.40 -10.17
N GLU A 449 4.82 -0.20 -11.33
CA GLU A 449 3.99 0.42 -12.38
C GLU A 449 2.51 0.47 -11.96
N SER A 450 1.98 -0.61 -11.38
CA SER A 450 0.63 -0.66 -10.82
C SER A 450 0.41 0.44 -9.79
N ALA A 451 1.38 0.66 -8.89
CA ALA A 451 1.31 1.71 -7.87
C ALA A 451 1.15 3.13 -8.44
N LYS A 452 1.76 3.43 -9.60
CA LYS A 452 1.60 4.73 -10.27
C LYS A 452 0.15 4.95 -10.72
N SER A 453 -0.47 3.91 -11.26
CA SER A 453 -1.84 3.94 -11.77
C SER A 453 -2.93 3.77 -10.70
N ALA A 454 -2.56 3.34 -9.49
CA ALA A 454 -3.49 3.11 -8.39
C ALA A 454 -4.31 4.38 -8.07
N THR A 455 -5.62 4.18 -7.93
CA THR A 455 -6.59 5.27 -7.71
C THR A 455 -7.02 5.39 -6.25
N ASP A 456 -6.85 4.34 -5.47
CA ASP A 456 -7.09 4.32 -4.03
C ASP A 456 -5.90 3.77 -3.23
N MET A 457 -5.97 3.93 -1.90
CA MET A 457 -4.90 3.50 -1.00
C MET A 457 -4.78 1.98 -0.86
N SER A 458 -5.87 1.23 -1.05
CA SER A 458 -5.84 -0.23 -0.89
C SER A 458 -5.10 -0.90 -2.05
N GLU A 459 -5.31 -0.43 -3.28
CA GLU A 459 -4.54 -0.85 -4.46
C GLU A 459 -3.04 -0.57 -4.29
N LEU A 460 -2.71 0.57 -3.68
CA LEU A 460 -1.34 1.03 -3.45
C LEU A 460 -0.61 0.20 -2.38
N GLU A 461 -1.28 -0.10 -1.27
CA GLU A 461 -0.76 -1.00 -0.24
C GLU A 461 -0.55 -2.41 -0.79
N LYS A 462 -1.49 -2.91 -1.60
CA LYS A 462 -1.34 -4.22 -2.26
C LYS A 462 -0.15 -4.24 -3.23
N ALA A 463 0.04 -3.19 -4.02
CA ALA A 463 1.20 -3.08 -4.90
C ALA A 463 2.52 -3.04 -4.11
N LYS A 464 2.54 -2.40 -2.93
CA LYS A 464 3.69 -2.42 -2.02
C LYS A 464 3.98 -3.83 -1.50
N GLU A 465 2.97 -4.55 -1.03
CA GLU A 465 3.11 -5.93 -0.56
C GLU A 465 3.63 -6.85 -1.68
N GLU A 466 3.06 -6.76 -2.89
CA GLU A 466 3.51 -7.54 -4.05
C GLU A 466 4.98 -7.23 -4.42
N ALA A 467 5.40 -5.97 -4.35
CA ALA A 467 6.78 -5.58 -4.61
C ALA A 467 7.76 -6.17 -3.58
N ILE A 468 7.40 -6.10 -2.29
CA ILE A 468 8.19 -6.65 -1.17
C ILE A 468 8.31 -8.17 -1.30
N ASP A 469 7.20 -8.86 -1.52
CA ASP A 469 7.18 -10.33 -1.65
C ASP A 469 8.02 -10.78 -2.85
N ALA A 470 7.87 -10.13 -4.00
CA ALA A 470 8.66 -10.44 -5.18
C ALA A 470 10.17 -10.21 -4.94
N ALA A 471 10.55 -9.11 -4.31
CA ALA A 471 11.95 -8.81 -3.98
C ALA A 471 12.54 -9.82 -2.98
N ASN A 472 11.78 -10.22 -1.96
CA ASN A 472 12.19 -11.24 -0.99
C ASN A 472 12.41 -12.60 -1.65
N ILE A 473 11.52 -13.01 -2.56
CA ILE A 473 11.70 -14.27 -3.29
C ILE A 473 12.91 -14.20 -4.21
N ALA A 474 13.13 -13.08 -4.90
CA ALA A 474 14.34 -12.86 -5.70
C ALA A 474 15.61 -13.02 -4.86
N HIS A 475 15.65 -12.44 -3.66
CA HIS A 475 16.78 -12.60 -2.75
C HIS A 475 17.02 -14.08 -2.35
N GLN A 476 15.96 -14.84 -2.05
CA GLN A 476 16.09 -16.26 -1.73
C GLN A 476 16.62 -17.09 -2.90
N LYS A 477 16.20 -16.79 -4.15
CA LYS A 477 16.73 -17.47 -5.33
C LYS A 477 18.18 -17.10 -5.61
N TRP A 478 18.57 -15.84 -5.41
CA TRP A 478 19.97 -15.42 -5.49
C TRP A 478 20.89 -16.17 -4.51
N LEU A 479 20.45 -16.40 -3.27
CA LEU A 479 21.22 -17.20 -2.30
C LEU A 479 21.46 -18.62 -2.82
N LYS A 480 20.44 -19.26 -3.41
CA LYS A 480 20.57 -20.61 -4.00
C LYS A 480 21.49 -20.64 -5.21
N ALA A 481 21.37 -19.66 -6.12
CA ALA A 481 22.25 -19.52 -7.26
C ALA A 481 23.72 -19.37 -6.82
N THR A 482 23.96 -18.54 -5.80
CA THR A 482 25.30 -18.32 -5.24
C THR A 482 25.88 -19.57 -4.60
N GLN A 483 25.04 -20.34 -3.89
CA GLN A 483 25.45 -21.63 -3.33
C GLN A 483 25.83 -22.63 -4.43
N ALA A 484 25.00 -22.74 -5.48
CA ALA A 484 25.27 -23.61 -6.62
C ALA A 484 26.58 -23.23 -7.32
N ALA A 485 26.80 -21.94 -7.59
CA ALA A 485 28.04 -21.43 -8.16
C ALA A 485 29.27 -21.73 -7.30
N THR A 486 29.16 -21.60 -5.98
CA THR A 486 30.25 -21.94 -5.05
C THR A 486 30.63 -23.41 -5.15
N ILE A 487 29.63 -24.31 -5.23
CA ILE A 487 29.88 -25.74 -5.38
C ILE A 487 30.51 -26.03 -6.76
N ALA A 488 30.06 -25.39 -7.84
CA ALA A 488 30.66 -25.54 -9.16
C ALA A 488 32.17 -25.21 -9.13
N LYS A 489 32.53 -24.11 -8.45
CA LYS A 489 33.93 -23.70 -8.24
C LYS A 489 34.74 -24.73 -7.44
N GLU A 490 34.20 -25.28 -6.36
CA GLU A 490 34.85 -26.34 -5.59
C GLU A 490 35.11 -27.59 -6.44
N LYS A 491 34.13 -27.96 -7.27
CA LYS A 491 34.22 -29.13 -8.15
C LYS A 491 35.22 -28.93 -9.29
N LYS A 492 35.37 -27.70 -9.80
CA LYS A 492 36.47 -27.36 -10.69
C LYS A 492 37.84 -27.64 -10.07
N GLU A 493 38.07 -27.20 -8.83
CA GLU A 493 39.36 -27.43 -8.16
C GLU A 493 39.58 -28.93 -7.90
N ALA A 494 38.53 -29.69 -7.58
CA ALA A 494 38.62 -31.15 -7.46
C ALA A 494 39.01 -31.82 -8.79
N ALA A 495 38.41 -31.39 -9.91
CA ALA A 495 38.75 -31.91 -11.25
C ALA A 495 40.21 -31.60 -11.61
N LYS A 496 40.70 -30.40 -11.28
CA LYS A 496 42.10 -30.01 -11.47
C LYS A 496 43.07 -30.88 -10.67
N VAL A 497 42.80 -31.10 -9.38
CA VAL A 497 43.65 -31.95 -8.51
C VAL A 497 43.72 -33.39 -9.05
N ALA A 498 42.59 -33.95 -9.47
CA ALA A 498 42.53 -35.28 -10.06
C ALA A 498 43.32 -35.33 -11.39
N ALA A 499 43.21 -34.32 -12.24
CA ALA A 499 43.98 -34.24 -13.48
C ALA A 499 45.50 -34.16 -13.24
N GLU A 500 45.95 -33.36 -12.28
CA GLU A 500 47.37 -33.28 -11.88
C GLU A 500 47.89 -34.63 -11.34
N LYS A 501 47.07 -35.35 -10.57
CA LYS A 501 47.43 -36.67 -10.06
C LYS A 501 47.51 -37.71 -11.18
N ALA A 502 46.54 -37.74 -12.10
CA ALA A 502 46.59 -38.61 -13.28
C ALA A 502 47.85 -38.38 -14.14
N GLN A 503 48.26 -37.11 -14.33
CA GLN A 503 49.49 -36.77 -15.05
C GLN A 503 50.77 -37.25 -14.36
N LYS A 504 50.82 -37.17 -13.02
CA LYS A 504 51.96 -37.70 -12.24
C LYS A 504 52.08 -39.22 -12.42
N GLU A 505 50.96 -39.94 -12.33
CA GLU A 505 50.95 -41.39 -12.53
C GLU A 505 51.33 -41.79 -13.96
N ALA A 506 50.85 -41.06 -14.98
CA ALA A 506 51.27 -41.26 -16.36
C ALA A 506 52.77 -41.06 -16.56
N THR A 507 53.34 -40.04 -15.94
CA THR A 507 54.79 -39.75 -15.98
C THR A 507 55.58 -40.87 -15.30
N ALA A 508 55.10 -41.40 -14.17
CA ALA A 508 55.72 -42.54 -13.50
C ALA A 508 55.66 -43.82 -14.36
N ALA A 509 54.52 -44.10 -14.99
CA ALA A 509 54.37 -45.24 -15.91
C ALA A 509 55.31 -45.15 -17.11
N LYS A 510 55.44 -43.96 -17.73
CA LYS A 510 56.41 -43.70 -18.80
C LYS A 510 57.85 -43.99 -18.38
N LEU A 511 58.25 -43.46 -17.22
CA LEU A 511 59.61 -43.60 -16.71
C LEU A 511 59.95 -45.08 -16.52
N LYS A 512 59.06 -45.84 -15.88
CA LYS A 512 59.27 -47.27 -15.63
C LYS A 512 59.28 -48.07 -16.94
N ALA A 513 58.40 -47.79 -17.89
CA ALA A 513 58.41 -48.43 -19.19
C ALA A 513 59.71 -48.21 -19.96
N ALA A 514 60.25 -46.98 -19.95
CA ALA A 514 61.53 -46.67 -20.59
C ALA A 514 62.70 -47.45 -19.97
N LYS A 515 62.74 -47.53 -18.63
CA LYS A 515 63.74 -48.32 -17.90
C LYS A 515 63.67 -49.81 -18.26
N ALA A 516 62.46 -50.35 -18.30
CA ALA A 516 62.22 -51.74 -18.64
C ALA A 516 62.66 -52.08 -20.07
N GLU A 517 62.35 -51.21 -21.04
CA GLU A 517 62.77 -51.39 -22.43
C GLU A 517 64.30 -51.29 -22.60
N ALA A 518 64.96 -50.36 -21.90
CA ALA A 518 66.41 -50.22 -21.92
C ALA A 518 67.11 -51.49 -21.39
N LYS A 519 66.62 -52.02 -20.26
CA LYS A 519 67.12 -53.27 -19.67
C LYS A 519 66.92 -54.47 -20.60
N LYS A 520 65.77 -54.56 -21.27
CA LYS A 520 65.57 -55.59 -22.29
C LYS A 520 66.58 -55.45 -23.43
N ALA A 521 66.80 -54.24 -23.94
CA ALA A 521 67.76 -54.01 -25.01
C ALA A 521 69.19 -54.42 -24.62
N GLU A 522 69.62 -54.12 -23.38
CA GLU A 522 70.88 -54.63 -22.82
C GLU A 522 70.93 -56.16 -22.87
N THR A 523 69.89 -56.85 -22.35
CA THR A 523 69.87 -58.32 -22.33
C THR A 523 69.94 -58.93 -23.74
N GLU A 524 69.25 -58.34 -24.71
CA GLU A 524 69.28 -58.78 -26.11
C GLU A 524 70.66 -58.53 -26.75
N ALA A 525 71.30 -57.40 -26.47
CA ALA A 525 72.63 -57.07 -26.97
C ALA A 525 73.70 -58.02 -26.40
N VAL A 526 73.67 -58.27 -25.09
CA VAL A 526 74.58 -59.21 -24.41
C VAL A 526 74.40 -60.63 -24.97
N LYS A 527 73.16 -61.08 -25.16
CA LYS A 527 72.89 -62.38 -25.79
C LYS A 527 73.48 -62.46 -27.21
N ALA A 528 73.29 -61.43 -28.03
CA ALA A 528 73.83 -61.37 -29.38
C ALA A 528 75.37 -61.40 -29.39
N ALA A 529 76.03 -60.71 -28.47
CA ALA A 529 77.48 -60.74 -28.33
C ALA A 529 78.00 -62.14 -27.96
N VAL A 530 77.35 -62.82 -27.00
CA VAL A 530 77.70 -64.20 -26.60
C VAL A 530 77.57 -65.16 -27.79
N GLU A 531 76.49 -65.07 -28.55
CA GLU A 531 76.28 -65.92 -29.73
C GLU A 531 77.28 -65.61 -30.86
N ALA A 532 77.64 -64.33 -31.06
CA ALA A 532 78.65 -63.93 -32.04
C ALA A 532 80.04 -64.44 -31.67
N ARG A 533 80.39 -64.37 -30.38
CA ARG A 533 81.64 -64.92 -29.84
C ARG A 533 81.73 -66.42 -30.02
N ALA A 534 80.64 -67.15 -29.72
CA ALA A 534 80.58 -68.59 -29.95
C ALA A 534 80.80 -68.92 -31.44
N ALA A 535 80.17 -68.17 -32.36
CA ALA A 535 80.39 -68.36 -33.79
C ALA A 535 81.84 -68.08 -34.23
N ALA A 536 82.49 -67.08 -33.63
CA ALA A 536 83.91 -66.79 -33.89
C ALA A 536 84.85 -67.87 -33.34
N GLU A 537 84.59 -68.40 -32.15
CA GLU A 537 85.36 -69.53 -31.60
C GLU A 537 85.20 -70.78 -32.46
N GLU A 538 83.99 -71.09 -32.92
CA GLU A 538 83.73 -72.21 -33.82
C GLU A 538 84.39 -72.01 -35.20
N ALA A 539 84.36 -70.79 -35.75
CA ALA A 539 85.00 -70.50 -37.04
C ALA A 539 86.53 -70.65 -36.96
N LYS A 540 87.14 -70.27 -35.83
CA LYS A 540 88.57 -70.51 -35.56
C LYS A 540 88.90 -72.00 -35.49
N GLN A 541 88.07 -72.79 -34.81
CA GLN A 541 88.24 -74.25 -34.76
C GLN A 541 88.11 -74.88 -36.15
N GLU A 542 87.16 -74.43 -36.97
CA GLU A 542 86.97 -74.97 -38.30
C GLU A 542 88.09 -74.59 -39.27
N ALA A 543 88.56 -73.34 -39.23
CA ALA A 543 89.73 -72.92 -39.99
C ALA A 543 91.00 -73.70 -39.57
N ALA A 544 91.16 -74.02 -38.28
CA ALA A 544 92.25 -74.87 -37.80
C ALA A 544 92.17 -76.31 -38.36
N LYS A 545 90.97 -76.89 -38.50
CA LYS A 545 90.77 -78.19 -39.15
C LYS A 545 91.12 -78.14 -40.64
N VAL A 546 90.65 -77.12 -41.37
CA VAL A 546 91.01 -76.91 -42.79
C VAL A 546 92.52 -76.75 -42.94
N GLY A 547 93.17 -76.00 -42.05
CA GLY A 547 94.62 -75.81 -42.00
C GLY A 547 95.41 -77.13 -41.86
N ALA A 548 94.88 -78.08 -41.08
CA ALA A 548 95.43 -79.41 -40.86
C ALA A 548 95.07 -80.44 -41.96
N SER A 549 94.21 -80.09 -42.93
CA SER A 549 93.74 -80.98 -43.99
C SER A 549 94.69 -81.06 -45.21
N LYS A 550 94.35 -81.90 -46.20
CA LYS A 550 95.06 -82.01 -47.50
C LYS A 550 94.59 -80.99 -48.55
N GLU A 551 93.74 -80.05 -48.19
CA GLU A 551 93.24 -79.03 -49.12
C GLU A 551 94.32 -78.08 -49.64
N PRO A 552 94.09 -77.42 -50.80
CA PRO A 552 94.99 -76.40 -51.34
C PRO A 552 95.29 -75.26 -50.36
N GLN A 553 96.52 -74.72 -50.43
CA GLN A 553 96.96 -73.59 -49.60
C GLN A 553 96.05 -72.36 -49.73
N GLU A 554 95.44 -72.17 -50.91
CA GLU A 554 94.49 -71.09 -51.17
C GLU A 554 93.21 -71.23 -50.34
N THR A 555 92.66 -72.44 -50.24
CA THR A 555 91.48 -72.77 -49.42
C THR A 555 91.76 -72.58 -47.93
N LYS A 556 92.96 -72.98 -47.48
CA LYS A 556 93.44 -72.77 -46.09
C LYS A 556 93.53 -71.29 -45.73
N ASN A 557 94.11 -70.47 -46.61
CA ASN A 557 94.22 -69.03 -46.39
C ASN A 557 92.83 -68.37 -46.37
N LYS A 558 91.93 -68.77 -47.26
CA LYS A 558 90.57 -68.22 -47.35
C LYS A 558 89.72 -68.57 -46.12
N ALA A 559 89.87 -69.78 -45.57
CA ALA A 559 89.23 -70.18 -44.31
C ALA A 559 89.72 -69.36 -43.10
N ASN A 560 91.03 -69.09 -43.00
CA ASN A 560 91.59 -68.22 -41.97
C ASN A 560 91.11 -66.77 -42.08
N VAL A 561 91.05 -66.21 -43.29
CA VAL A 561 90.55 -64.84 -43.52
C VAL A 561 89.08 -64.71 -43.12
N GLU A 562 88.23 -65.69 -43.47
CA GLU A 562 86.81 -65.68 -43.06
C GLU A 562 86.65 -65.90 -41.53
N ALA A 563 87.52 -66.68 -40.88
CA ALA A 563 87.53 -66.83 -39.43
C ALA A 563 87.96 -65.54 -38.70
N GLU A 564 88.96 -64.80 -39.21
CA GLU A 564 89.35 -63.49 -38.68
C GLU A 564 88.26 -62.44 -38.88
N ALA A 565 87.63 -62.40 -40.06
CA ALA A 565 86.49 -61.52 -40.33
C ALA A 565 85.32 -61.81 -39.38
N THR A 566 85.05 -63.08 -39.09
CA THR A 566 84.06 -63.50 -38.10
C THR A 566 84.42 -63.02 -36.69
N GLY A 567 85.69 -63.13 -36.30
CA GLY A 567 86.19 -62.60 -35.02
C GLY A 567 86.05 -61.07 -34.89
N ASN A 568 86.27 -60.33 -35.99
CA ASN A 568 86.07 -58.88 -36.01
C ASN A 568 84.60 -58.49 -35.87
N GLU A 569 83.67 -59.23 -36.49
CA GLU A 569 82.23 -59.00 -36.29
C GLU A 569 81.77 -59.40 -34.89
N ALA A 570 82.34 -60.46 -34.28
CA ALA A 570 82.09 -60.77 -32.88
C ALA A 570 82.54 -59.65 -31.94
N LYS A 571 83.70 -59.04 -32.18
CA LYS A 571 84.18 -57.90 -31.39
C LYS A 571 83.27 -56.66 -31.54
N LYS A 572 82.77 -56.39 -32.75
CA LYS A 572 81.75 -55.34 -32.95
C LYS A 572 80.46 -55.62 -32.19
N ALA A 573 80.08 -56.89 -32.04
CA ALA A 573 78.92 -57.26 -31.25
C ALA A 573 79.15 -57.03 -29.75
N GLU A 574 80.35 -57.34 -29.23
CA GLU A 574 80.75 -57.05 -27.85
C GLU A 574 80.79 -55.54 -27.57
N ASP A 575 81.42 -54.74 -28.43
CA ASP A 575 81.49 -53.28 -28.28
C ASP A 575 80.08 -52.66 -28.25
N ALA A 576 79.19 -53.11 -29.14
CA ALA A 576 77.80 -52.68 -29.17
C ALA A 576 76.98 -53.16 -27.94
N ALA A 577 77.33 -54.30 -27.35
CA ALA A 577 76.70 -54.75 -26.11
C ALA A 577 77.11 -53.88 -24.91
N GLU A 578 78.37 -53.43 -24.84
CA GLU A 578 78.81 -52.51 -23.79
C GLU A 578 78.19 -51.11 -23.98
N GLU A 579 78.05 -50.63 -25.22
CA GLU A 579 77.25 -49.41 -25.53
C GLU A 579 75.81 -49.53 -25.00
N ALA A 580 75.16 -50.68 -25.23
CA ALA A 580 73.79 -50.93 -24.80
C ALA A 580 73.66 -50.93 -23.27
N LYS A 581 74.63 -51.53 -22.59
CA LYS A 581 74.70 -51.63 -21.13
C LYS A 581 74.90 -50.28 -20.45
N GLU A 582 75.81 -49.45 -20.96
CA GLU A 582 76.01 -48.09 -20.45
C GLU A 582 74.76 -47.23 -20.64
N ALA A 583 74.10 -47.33 -21.79
CA ALA A 583 72.84 -46.63 -22.04
C ALA A 583 71.71 -47.14 -21.12
N ALA A 584 71.60 -48.46 -20.90
CA ALA A 584 70.61 -49.03 -19.98
C ALA A 584 70.84 -48.60 -18.53
N LYS A 585 72.09 -48.52 -18.08
CA LYS A 585 72.45 -47.99 -16.77
C LYS A 585 71.99 -46.53 -16.60
N LYS A 586 72.28 -45.67 -17.59
CA LYS A 586 71.85 -44.27 -17.58
C LYS A 586 70.34 -44.12 -17.61
N ALA A 587 69.64 -44.96 -18.38
CA ALA A 587 68.18 -45.00 -18.37
C ALA A 587 67.63 -45.38 -16.99
N ASN A 588 68.25 -46.36 -16.31
CA ASN A 588 67.84 -46.80 -14.98
C ASN A 588 68.05 -45.72 -13.89
N GLU A 589 69.12 -44.95 -13.98
CA GLU A 589 69.44 -43.85 -13.06
C GLU A 589 68.61 -42.58 -13.31
N ALA A 590 68.00 -42.45 -14.49
CA ALA A 590 67.19 -41.29 -14.83
C ALA A 590 65.96 -41.14 -13.91
N THR A 591 65.71 -39.91 -13.47
CA THR A 591 64.51 -39.50 -12.72
C THR A 591 63.45 -38.84 -13.61
N ASP A 592 63.87 -38.31 -14.76
CA ASP A 592 62.98 -37.73 -15.76
C ASP A 592 62.63 -38.76 -16.85
N ALA A 593 61.35 -38.79 -17.22
CA ALA A 593 60.84 -39.76 -18.18
C ALA A 593 61.41 -39.58 -19.60
N ASN A 594 61.69 -38.34 -20.02
CA ASN A 594 62.25 -38.06 -21.35
C ASN A 594 63.73 -38.43 -21.40
N VAL A 595 64.47 -38.18 -20.32
CA VAL A 595 65.87 -38.62 -20.19
C VAL A 595 65.94 -40.14 -20.23
N ALA A 596 65.11 -40.84 -19.45
CA ALA A 596 65.06 -42.30 -19.46
C ALA A 596 64.71 -42.85 -20.84
N ARG A 597 63.77 -42.22 -21.56
CA ARG A 597 63.40 -42.60 -22.91
C ARG A 597 64.54 -42.44 -23.90
N SER A 598 65.23 -41.30 -23.88
CA SER A 598 66.37 -41.01 -24.75
C SER A 598 67.49 -42.04 -24.57
N GLU A 599 67.80 -42.41 -23.34
CA GLU A 599 68.80 -43.44 -23.05
C GLU A 599 68.31 -44.85 -23.42
N ALA A 600 67.03 -45.16 -23.22
CA ALA A 600 66.43 -46.40 -23.70
C ALA A 600 66.54 -46.55 -25.22
N ASP A 601 66.27 -45.48 -25.98
CA ASP A 601 66.39 -45.49 -27.44
C ASP A 601 67.84 -45.71 -27.90
N LYS A 602 68.84 -45.19 -27.15
CA LYS A 602 70.26 -45.50 -27.38
C LYS A 602 70.58 -46.97 -27.12
N ALA A 603 70.09 -47.53 -26.02
CA ALA A 603 70.27 -48.96 -25.70
C ALA A 603 69.66 -49.85 -26.79
N ILE A 604 68.46 -49.52 -27.26
CA ILE A 604 67.77 -50.22 -28.36
C ILE A 604 68.57 -50.13 -29.66
N ALA A 605 69.12 -48.96 -29.98
CA ALA A 605 69.95 -48.79 -31.17
C ALA A 605 71.24 -49.63 -31.10
N ALA A 606 71.90 -49.66 -29.95
CA ALA A 606 73.09 -50.47 -29.71
C ALA A 606 72.78 -51.98 -29.77
N ALA A 607 71.67 -52.43 -29.20
CA ALA A 607 71.20 -53.81 -29.32
C ALA A 607 70.96 -54.23 -30.77
N LYS A 608 70.38 -53.35 -31.60
CA LYS A 608 70.22 -53.58 -33.04
C LYS A 608 71.57 -53.72 -33.75
N LYS A 609 72.58 -52.90 -33.39
CA LYS A 609 73.95 -53.05 -33.92
C LYS A 609 74.56 -54.40 -33.54
N ALA A 610 74.44 -54.80 -32.27
CA ALA A 610 74.96 -56.08 -31.76
C ALA A 610 74.32 -57.27 -32.49
N LYS A 611 73.00 -57.24 -32.68
CA LYS A 611 72.29 -58.28 -33.44
C LYS A 611 72.75 -58.38 -34.90
N LYS A 612 72.95 -57.25 -35.58
CA LYS A 612 73.46 -57.22 -36.96
C LYS A 612 74.88 -57.77 -37.07
N ALA A 613 75.74 -57.46 -36.09
CA ALA A 613 77.10 -57.99 -36.03
C ALA A 613 77.10 -59.51 -35.76
N ARG A 614 76.22 -60.00 -34.88
CA ARG A 614 75.98 -61.43 -34.66
C ARG A 614 75.54 -62.15 -35.93
N GLU A 615 74.58 -61.60 -36.68
CA GLU A 615 74.11 -62.18 -37.95
C GLU A 615 75.27 -62.30 -38.96
N LYS A 616 76.13 -61.29 -39.05
CA LYS A 616 77.32 -61.33 -39.91
C LYS A 616 78.36 -62.36 -39.43
N ALA A 617 78.59 -62.47 -38.13
CA ALA A 617 79.48 -63.48 -37.57
C ALA A 617 78.97 -64.90 -37.85
N ALA A 618 77.67 -65.15 -37.69
CA ALA A 618 77.06 -66.43 -38.03
C ALA A 618 77.18 -66.75 -39.53
N TYR A 619 77.02 -65.75 -40.41
CA TYR A 619 77.25 -65.92 -41.84
C TYR A 619 78.72 -66.19 -42.18
N GLY A 620 79.66 -65.51 -41.52
CA GLY A 620 81.09 -65.76 -41.65
C GLY A 620 81.45 -67.21 -41.27
N LEU A 621 80.94 -67.71 -40.15
CA LEU A 621 81.08 -69.11 -39.75
C LEU A 621 80.60 -70.09 -40.83
N LEU A 622 79.42 -69.84 -41.42
CA LEU A 622 78.86 -70.68 -42.49
C LEU A 622 79.79 -70.72 -43.71
N LYS A 623 80.36 -69.58 -44.10
CA LYS A 623 81.35 -69.55 -45.17
C LYS A 623 82.61 -70.32 -44.83
N THR A 624 83.12 -70.22 -43.60
CA THR A 624 84.28 -70.98 -43.16
C THR A 624 84.01 -72.49 -43.22
N LYS A 625 82.78 -72.92 -42.89
CA LYS A 625 82.33 -74.31 -43.00
C LYS A 625 82.10 -74.79 -44.45
N ASN A 626 81.71 -73.92 -45.37
CA ASN A 626 81.43 -74.26 -46.78
C ASN A 626 82.66 -74.14 -47.70
N GLN A 627 83.87 -74.10 -47.15
CA GLN A 627 85.11 -74.09 -47.94
C GLN A 627 85.59 -75.48 -48.33
N TYR A 628 84.95 -76.53 -47.79
CA TYR A 628 85.11 -77.93 -48.18
C TYR A 628 84.36 -78.27 -49.48
#